data_AF-Q8SV79-F1
#
_entry.id   AF-Q8SV79-F1
#
_cell.length_a   1.000
_cell.length_b   1.000
_cell.length_c   1.000
_cell.angle_alpha   90.00
_cell.angle_beta   90.00
_cell.angle_gamma   90.00
#
_symmetry.space_group_name_H-M   'P 1'
#
loop_
_entity.id
_entity.type
_entity.pdbx_description
1 polymer ?
#
loop_
_entity_poly.entity_id
_entity_poly.type
_entity_poly.pdbx_seq_one_letter_code
_entity_poly.pdbx_strand_id
1 'polypeptide(L)'
;MKCLLLFVALVMAIPEDLNSTLMAIRRLHEKTGYSTFYEVFGVPESTSIDAIKKLYQRMMKRPTPIPGIEKREDAVALLTEAYNILKNKKSTYDFILANPYLYVGSKENFRNNLYVIIISIIVGLLALDLTYFGVRYLVFMARPRKTPSKKGVKSSKESVPSTITVNVLRSIKSLIKR
;
A
#
# COMPACT_ATOMS: atom_id res chain seq x y z
N MET A 1 -6.30 -10.42 15.01
CA MET A 1 -7.06 -10.17 13.76
C MET A 1 -6.94 -8.75 13.21
N LYS A 2 -6.78 -7.69 14.03
CA LYS A 2 -6.68 -6.30 13.54
C LYS A 2 -5.48 -6.02 12.62
N CYS A 3 -4.33 -6.68 12.80
CA CYS A 3 -3.16 -6.49 11.93
C CYS A 3 -3.35 -7.07 10.52
N LEU A 4 -4.12 -8.16 10.38
CA LEU A 4 -4.43 -8.74 9.07
C LEU A 4 -5.34 -7.80 8.26
N LEU A 5 -6.28 -7.14 8.92
CA LEU A 5 -7.13 -6.10 8.30
C LEU A 5 -6.32 -4.89 7.83
N LEU A 6 -5.28 -4.48 8.56
CA LEU A 6 -4.37 -3.40 8.13
C LEU A 6 -3.53 -3.79 6.91
N PHE A 7 -3.05 -5.04 6.85
CA PHE A 7 -2.33 -5.55 5.69
C PHE A 7 -3.23 -5.67 4.46
N VAL A 8 -4.46 -6.18 4.63
CA VAL A 8 -5.46 -6.23 3.54
C VAL A 8 -5.83 -4.82 3.07
N ALA A 9 -5.97 -3.85 3.98
CA ALA A 9 -6.22 -2.45 3.60
C ALA A 9 -5.05 -1.84 2.82
N LEU A 10 -3.80 -2.17 3.18
CA LEU A 10 -2.61 -1.72 2.46
C LEU A 10 -2.54 -2.31 1.04
N VAL A 11 -2.90 -3.59 0.87
CA VAL A 11 -2.94 -4.26 -0.44
C VAL A 11 -4.11 -3.79 -1.28
N MET A 12 -5.26 -3.48 -0.67
CA MET A 12 -6.42 -2.89 -1.35
C MET A 12 -6.21 -1.41 -1.71
N ALA A 13 -5.24 -0.73 -1.10
CA ALA A 13 -4.87 0.66 -1.41
C ALA A 13 -4.02 0.78 -2.69
N ILE A 14 -4.16 -0.15 -3.65
CA ILE A 14 -3.69 0.11 -5.01
C ILE A 14 -4.48 1.31 -5.52
N PRO A 15 -3.83 2.39 -5.97
CA PRO A 15 -4.54 3.59 -6.40
C PRO A 15 -5.48 3.23 -7.55
N GLU A 16 -6.75 3.62 -7.43
CA GLU A 16 -7.79 3.40 -8.46
C GLU A 16 -7.36 3.92 -9.85
N ASP A 17 -6.48 4.93 -9.84
CA ASP A 17 -5.83 5.48 -11.03
C ASP A 17 -4.93 4.49 -11.76
N LEU A 18 -4.25 3.58 -11.06
CA LEU A 18 -3.39 2.56 -11.67
C LEU A 18 -4.23 1.54 -12.43
N ASN A 19 -5.30 1.03 -11.80
CA ASN A 19 -6.15 0.01 -12.43
C ASN A 19 -6.90 0.57 -13.65
N SER A 20 -7.44 1.79 -13.54
CA SER A 20 -8.12 2.44 -14.67
C SER A 20 -7.15 2.74 -15.83
N THR A 21 -5.92 3.15 -15.54
CA THR A 21 -4.89 3.36 -16.58
C THR A 21 -4.48 2.04 -17.22
N LEU A 22 -4.28 0.97 -16.44
CA LEU A 22 -3.97 -0.37 -16.97
C LEU A 22 -5.06 -0.89 -17.91
N MET A 23 -6.33 -0.72 -17.54
CA MET A 23 -7.46 -1.12 -18.40
C MET A 23 -7.49 -0.32 -19.70
N ALA A 24 -7.17 0.97 -19.67
CA ALA A 24 -7.06 1.80 -20.88
C ALA A 24 -5.93 1.32 -21.80
N ILE A 25 -4.75 0.99 -21.25
CA ILE A 25 -3.63 0.46 -22.05
C ILE A 25 -4.00 -0.90 -22.67
N ARG A 26 -4.69 -1.76 -21.92
CA ARG A 26 -5.17 -3.03 -22.44
C ARG A 26 -6.12 -2.83 -23.62
N ARG A 27 -7.07 -1.89 -23.52
CA ARG A 27 -7.96 -1.53 -24.64
C ARG A 27 -7.21 -0.97 -25.83
N LEU A 28 -6.14 -0.20 -25.61
CA LEU A 28 -5.27 0.29 -26.67
C LEU A 28 -4.66 -0.87 -27.46
N HIS A 29 -4.06 -1.85 -26.77
CA HIS A 29 -3.42 -3.01 -27.40
C HIS A 29 -4.42 -3.98 -28.04
N GLU A 30 -5.63 -4.09 -27.50
CA GLU A 30 -6.69 -4.93 -28.08
C GLU A 30 -7.31 -4.30 -29.34
N LYS A 31 -7.49 -2.98 -29.37
CA LYS A 31 -8.14 -2.28 -30.48
C LYS A 31 -7.16 -1.76 -31.54
N THR A 32 -5.88 -1.64 -31.22
CA THR A 32 -4.87 -1.07 -32.12
C THR A 32 -3.53 -1.79 -31.99
N GLY A 33 -2.69 -1.71 -33.02
CA GLY A 33 -1.31 -2.20 -32.98
C GLY A 33 -0.31 -1.24 -32.33
N TYR A 34 -0.78 -0.18 -31.66
CA TYR A 34 0.09 0.81 -31.02
C TYR A 34 0.55 0.34 -29.65
N SER A 35 1.82 0.56 -29.33
CA SER A 35 2.39 0.18 -28.04
C SER A 35 2.05 1.21 -26.96
N THR A 36 1.95 2.48 -27.33
CA THR A 36 1.78 3.60 -26.39
C THR A 36 0.72 4.60 -26.83
N PHE A 37 0.14 5.34 -25.87
CA PHE A 37 -0.76 6.45 -26.18
C PHE A 37 -0.04 7.61 -26.88
N TYR A 38 1.27 7.74 -26.68
CA TYR A 38 2.11 8.72 -27.37
C TYR A 38 2.19 8.41 -28.88
N GLU A 39 2.31 7.14 -29.26
CA GLU A 39 2.27 6.69 -30.65
C GLU A 39 0.91 6.96 -31.32
N VAL A 40 -0.20 6.86 -30.59
CA VAL A 40 -1.54 7.19 -31.14
C VAL A 40 -1.56 8.64 -31.63
N PHE A 41 -0.94 9.56 -30.90
CA PHE A 41 -0.82 10.96 -31.31
C PHE A 41 0.38 11.24 -32.22
N GLY A 42 1.27 10.28 -32.43
CA GLY A 42 2.50 10.42 -33.20
C GLY A 42 3.48 11.42 -32.58
N VAL A 43 3.57 11.47 -31.25
CA VAL A 43 4.39 12.44 -30.52
C VAL A 43 5.37 11.74 -29.56
N PRO A 44 6.51 12.36 -29.23
CA PRO A 44 7.39 11.86 -28.18
C PRO A 44 6.81 12.11 -26.77
N GLU A 45 7.29 11.35 -25.79
CA GLU A 45 6.85 11.41 -24.38
C GLU A 45 7.10 12.76 -23.69
N SER A 46 8.05 13.55 -24.20
CA SER A 46 8.39 14.90 -23.73
C SER A 46 7.42 15.98 -24.20
N THR A 47 6.43 15.64 -25.03
CA THR A 47 5.50 16.62 -25.62
C THR A 47 4.58 17.22 -24.56
N SER A 48 4.39 18.54 -24.64
CA SER A 48 3.48 19.25 -23.74
C SER A 48 2.00 18.88 -23.99
N ILE A 49 1.20 18.93 -22.92
CA ILE A 49 -0.23 18.63 -22.99
C ILE A 49 -0.96 19.56 -23.95
N ASP A 50 -0.53 20.82 -24.09
CA ASP A 50 -1.14 21.77 -25.02
C ASP A 50 -0.94 21.38 -26.49
N ALA A 51 0.24 20.83 -26.82
CA ALA A 51 0.50 20.30 -28.15
C ALA A 51 -0.35 19.04 -28.42
N ILE A 52 -0.45 18.14 -27.43
CA ILE A 52 -1.32 16.95 -27.51
C ILE A 52 -2.79 17.36 -27.68
N LYS A 53 -3.27 18.39 -26.97
CA LYS A 53 -4.63 18.93 -27.10
C LYS A 53 -4.91 19.44 -28.52
N LYS A 54 -3.97 20.17 -29.13
CA LYS A 54 -4.10 20.64 -30.52
C LYS A 54 -4.16 19.47 -31.50
N LEU A 55 -3.37 18.42 -31.28
CA LEU A 55 -3.39 17.21 -32.11
C LEU A 55 -4.69 16.43 -31.94
N TYR A 56 -5.17 16.26 -30.72
CA TYR A 56 -6.47 15.66 -30.41
C TYR A 56 -7.60 16.37 -31.18
N GLN A 57 -7.66 17.70 -31.11
CA GLN A 57 -8.65 18.48 -31.85
C GLN A 57 -8.52 18.33 -33.37
N ARG A 58 -7.28 18.21 -33.89
CA ARG A 58 -7.03 17.99 -35.31
C ARG A 58 -7.48 16.59 -35.75
N MET A 59 -7.23 15.57 -34.95
CA MET A 59 -7.60 14.18 -35.24
C MET A 59 -9.11 13.96 -35.14
N MET A 60 -9.80 14.64 -34.21
CA MET A 60 -11.27 14.58 -34.10
C MET A 60 -12.02 15.09 -35.34
N LYS A 61 -11.40 16.01 -36.10
CA LYS A 61 -11.96 16.53 -37.35
C LYS A 61 -11.82 15.56 -38.52
N ARG A 62 -11.00 14.51 -38.39
CA ARG A 62 -10.82 13.52 -39.46
C ARG A 62 -12.00 12.54 -39.48
N PRO A 63 -12.41 12.06 -40.67
CA PRO A 63 -13.43 11.00 -40.77
C PRO A 63 -12.95 9.70 -40.10
N THR A 64 -11.64 9.42 -40.18
CA THR A 64 -10.94 8.31 -39.52
C THR A 64 -9.85 8.87 -38.60
N PRO A 65 -10.14 9.04 -37.29
CA PRO A 65 -9.18 9.62 -36.35
C PRO A 65 -7.95 8.74 -36.13
N ILE A 66 -8.16 7.42 -36.04
CA ILE A 66 -7.12 6.41 -35.82
C ILE A 66 -7.14 5.43 -36.99
N PRO A 67 -6.02 5.24 -37.70
CA PRO A 67 -5.94 4.26 -38.78
C PRO A 67 -6.06 2.83 -38.21
N GLY A 68 -6.84 1.98 -38.86
CA GLY A 68 -7.05 0.58 -38.46
C GLY A 68 -8.32 0.30 -37.65
N ILE A 69 -9.07 1.33 -37.24
CA ILE A 69 -10.39 1.16 -36.60
C ILE A 69 -11.48 1.51 -37.63
N GLU A 70 -12.32 0.53 -37.98
CA GLU A 70 -13.41 0.71 -38.94
C GLU A 70 -14.53 1.61 -38.41
N LYS A 71 -14.85 1.49 -37.13
CA LYS A 71 -15.90 2.28 -36.47
C LYS A 71 -15.35 3.60 -35.93
N ARG A 72 -15.83 4.72 -36.49
CA ARG A 72 -15.44 6.06 -36.04
C ARG A 72 -15.70 6.29 -34.55
N GLU A 73 -16.82 5.80 -34.02
CA GLU A 73 -17.19 5.93 -32.62
C GLU A 73 -16.16 5.30 -31.69
N ASP A 74 -15.70 4.08 -32.02
CA ASP A 74 -14.65 3.38 -31.28
C ASP A 74 -13.32 4.13 -31.33
N ALA A 75 -12.97 4.67 -32.50
CA ALA A 75 -11.75 5.46 -32.66
C ALA A 75 -11.79 6.76 -31.85
N VAL A 76 -12.95 7.43 -31.83
CA VAL A 76 -13.17 8.66 -31.04
C VAL A 76 -13.12 8.35 -29.54
N ALA A 77 -13.76 7.26 -29.09
CA ALA A 77 -13.72 6.85 -27.70
C ALA A 77 -12.29 6.56 -27.24
N LEU A 78 -11.52 5.79 -28.03
CA LEU A 78 -10.13 5.49 -27.73
C LEU A 78 -9.26 6.75 -27.73
N LEU A 79 -9.44 7.65 -28.69
CA LEU A 79 -8.69 8.89 -28.79
C LEU A 79 -8.98 9.83 -27.59
N THR A 80 -10.23 9.85 -27.14
CA THR A 80 -10.65 10.62 -25.95
C THR A 80 -10.07 10.02 -24.67
N GLU A 81 -10.09 8.69 -24.56
CA GLU A 81 -9.48 7.96 -23.45
C GLU A 81 -7.97 8.22 -23.39
N ALA A 82 -7.28 8.10 -24.53
CA ALA A 82 -5.85 8.40 -24.66
C ALA A 82 -5.52 9.84 -24.22
N TYR A 83 -6.29 10.83 -24.69
CA TYR A 83 -6.11 12.22 -24.28
C TYR A 83 -6.34 12.42 -22.78
N ASN A 84 -7.39 11.81 -22.21
CA ASN A 84 -7.70 11.94 -20.79
C ASN A 84 -6.62 11.31 -19.90
N ILE A 85 -6.06 10.16 -20.30
CA ILE A 85 -4.93 9.53 -19.61
C ILE A 85 -3.70 10.44 -19.66
N LEU A 86 -3.32 10.93 -20.84
CA LEU A 86 -2.16 11.82 -20.98
C LEU A 86 -2.36 13.17 -20.27
N LYS A 87 -3.60 13.67 -20.17
CA LYS A 87 -3.89 14.95 -19.50
C LYS A 87 -3.91 14.84 -17.98
N ASN A 88 -4.64 13.85 -17.44
CA ASN A 88 -4.95 13.79 -16.01
C ASN A 88 -4.14 12.74 -15.26
N LYS A 89 -3.67 11.69 -15.94
CA LYS A 89 -2.99 10.53 -15.33
C LYS A 89 -1.60 10.28 -15.93
N LYS A 90 -0.95 11.31 -16.47
CA LYS A 90 0.36 11.21 -17.13
C LYS A 90 1.41 10.55 -16.24
N SER A 91 1.51 10.99 -14.99
CA SER A 91 2.47 10.45 -14.02
C SER A 91 2.28 8.96 -13.79
N THR A 92 1.02 8.51 -13.62
CA THR A 92 0.68 7.10 -13.44
C THR A 92 0.94 6.30 -14.71
N TYR A 93 0.64 6.87 -15.87
CA TYR A 93 0.90 6.23 -17.16
C TYR A 93 2.39 6.06 -17.43
N ASP A 94 3.19 7.12 -17.26
CA ASP A 94 4.64 7.08 -17.42
C ASP A 94 5.28 6.13 -16.39
N PHE A 95 4.73 6.06 -15.17
CA PHE A 95 5.16 5.09 -14.16
C PHE A 95 4.91 3.64 -14.59
N ILE A 96 3.76 3.34 -15.21
CA ILE A 96 3.49 1.99 -15.77
C ILE A 96 4.44 1.70 -16.93
N LEU A 97 4.70 2.69 -17.79
CA LEU A 97 5.58 2.53 -18.95
C LEU A 97 7.03 2.26 -18.54
N ALA A 98 7.52 2.95 -17.51
CA ALA A 98 8.84 2.75 -16.93
C ALA A 98 8.98 1.43 -16.16
N ASN A 99 7.86 0.81 -15.76
CA ASN A 99 7.83 -0.41 -14.94
C ASN A 99 7.00 -1.51 -15.62
N PRO A 100 7.55 -2.18 -16.67
CA PRO A 100 6.83 -3.18 -17.45
C PRO A 100 6.28 -4.34 -16.62
N TYR A 101 6.86 -4.62 -15.44
CA TYR A 101 6.41 -5.66 -14.52
C TYR A 101 5.03 -5.38 -13.89
N LEU A 102 4.56 -4.12 -13.88
CA LEU A 102 3.21 -3.77 -13.44
C LEU A 102 2.15 -4.13 -14.49
N TYR A 103 2.57 -4.45 -15.72
CA TYR A 103 1.67 -4.85 -16.78
C TYR A 103 1.30 -6.32 -16.65
N VAL A 104 0.21 -6.60 -15.94
CA VAL A 104 -0.31 -7.95 -15.65
C VAL A 104 -0.82 -8.69 -16.89
N GLY A 105 -0.90 -8.03 -18.05
CA GLY A 105 -1.49 -8.58 -19.28
C GLY A 105 -0.55 -9.38 -20.20
N SER A 106 0.78 -9.32 -20.02
CA SER A 106 1.71 -10.05 -20.90
C SER A 106 2.05 -11.43 -20.31
N LYS A 107 2.09 -12.47 -21.17
CA LYS A 107 2.31 -13.87 -20.78
C LYS A 107 3.69 -14.08 -20.12
N GLU A 108 4.67 -13.25 -20.48
CA GLU A 108 6.01 -13.25 -19.87
C GLU A 108 6.04 -12.51 -18.53
N ASN A 109 5.30 -11.40 -18.42
CA ASN A 109 5.16 -10.66 -17.16
C ASN A 109 4.38 -11.46 -16.11
N PHE A 110 3.52 -12.39 -16.52
CA PHE A 110 2.81 -13.26 -15.58
C PHE A 110 3.77 -14.10 -14.72
N ARG A 111 4.89 -14.59 -15.30
CA ARG A 111 5.89 -15.34 -14.54
C ARG A 111 6.60 -14.44 -13.52
N ASN A 112 7.07 -13.27 -13.94
CA ASN A 112 7.73 -12.33 -13.04
C ASN A 112 6.79 -11.82 -11.94
N ASN A 113 5.54 -11.50 -12.29
CA ASN A 113 4.53 -11.08 -11.32
C ASN A 113 4.20 -12.21 -10.33
N LEU A 114 4.11 -13.46 -10.80
CA LEU A 114 3.90 -14.63 -9.93
C LEU A 114 5.06 -14.81 -8.93
N TYR A 115 6.32 -14.63 -9.34
CA TYR A 115 7.46 -14.64 -8.42
C TYR A 115 7.38 -13.50 -7.40
N VAL A 116 7.02 -12.28 -7.83
CA VAL A 116 6.85 -11.13 -6.93
C VAL A 116 5.74 -11.39 -5.91
N ILE A 117 4.62 -11.96 -6.34
CA ILE A 117 3.51 -12.34 -5.46
C ILE A 117 3.96 -13.39 -4.44
N ILE A 118 4.67 -14.44 -4.88
CA ILE A 118 5.17 -15.49 -3.97
C ILE A 118 6.17 -14.91 -2.96
N ILE A 119 7.11 -14.09 -3.39
CA ILE A 119 8.08 -13.44 -2.49
C ILE A 119 7.36 -12.53 -1.49
N SER A 120 6.35 -11.78 -1.92
CA SER A 120 5.53 -10.94 -1.05
C SER A 120 4.81 -11.76 0.03
N ILE A 121 4.27 -12.93 -0.33
CA ILE A 121 3.65 -13.85 0.63
C ILE A 121 4.68 -14.35 1.65
N ILE A 122 5.87 -14.78 1.20
CA ILE A 122 6.94 -15.26 2.08
C ILE A 122 7.38 -14.17 3.06
N VAL A 123 7.61 -12.95 2.56
CA VAL A 123 7.97 -11.80 3.40
C VAL A 123 6.85 -11.46 4.38
N GLY A 124 5.59 -11.53 3.95
CA GLY A 124 4.42 -11.34 4.80
C GLY A 124 4.34 -12.37 5.94
N LEU A 125 4.62 -13.65 5.66
CA LEU A 125 4.67 -14.71 6.67
C LEU A 125 5.81 -14.48 7.68
N LEU A 126 7.01 -14.12 7.19
CA LEU A 126 8.15 -13.80 8.07
C LEU A 126 7.85 -12.58 8.96
N ALA A 127 7.19 -11.55 8.43
CA ALA A 127 6.79 -10.39 9.20
C ALA A 127 5.74 -10.73 10.28
N LEU A 128 4.80 -11.62 9.97
CA LEU A 128 3.83 -12.13 10.95
C LEU A 128 4.51 -12.91 12.08
N ASP A 129 5.46 -13.79 11.75
CA ASP A 129 6.24 -14.54 12.74
C ASP A 129 7.06 -13.61 13.62
N LEU A 130 7.72 -12.61 13.02
CA LEU A 130 8.50 -11.61 13.75
C LEU A 130 7.61 -10.78 14.69
N THR A 131 6.41 -10.40 14.22
CA THR A 131 5.44 -9.65 15.02
C THR A 131 4.92 -10.50 16.18
N TYR A 132 4.60 -11.77 15.94
CA TYR A 132 4.17 -12.71 16.97
C TYR A 132 5.26 -12.90 18.03
N PHE A 133 6.51 -13.11 17.60
CA PHE A 133 7.65 -13.22 18.50
C PHE A 133 7.87 -11.94 19.30
N GLY A 134 7.80 -10.77 18.66
CA GLY A 134 7.94 -9.46 19.31
C GLY A 134 6.89 -9.24 20.40
N VAL A 135 5.61 -9.54 20.13
CA VAL A 135 4.54 -9.46 21.14
C VAL A 135 4.80 -10.41 22.30
N ARG A 136 5.18 -11.67 22.03
CA ARG A 136 5.47 -12.66 23.07
C ARG A 136 6.67 -12.26 23.93
N TYR A 137 7.71 -11.70 23.31
CA TYR A 137 8.90 -11.20 23.99
C TYR A 137 8.58 -10.01 24.90
N LEU A 138 7.77 -9.06 24.44
CA LEU A 138 7.31 -7.94 25.26
C LEU A 138 6.49 -8.42 26.47
N VAL A 139 5.59 -9.39 26.29
CA VAL A 139 4.82 -9.99 27.39
C VAL A 139 5.72 -10.71 28.40
N PHE A 140 6.77 -11.37 27.93
CA PHE A 140 7.77 -12.01 28.81
C PHE A 140 8.54 -10.98 29.64
N MET A 141 9.02 -9.89 29.01
CA MET A 141 9.68 -8.78 29.70
C MET A 141 8.78 -8.09 30.72
N ALA A 142 7.48 -7.95 30.42
CA ALA A 142 6.50 -7.32 31.31
C ALA A 142 6.12 -8.17 32.53
N ARG A 143 6.50 -9.46 32.58
CA ARG A 143 6.26 -10.31 33.75
C ARG A 143 7.49 -10.29 34.66
N PRO A 144 7.47 -9.61 35.82
CA PRO A 144 8.57 -9.65 36.75
C PRO A 144 8.79 -11.10 37.21
N ARG A 145 10.03 -11.61 37.08
CA ARG A 145 10.43 -12.91 37.61
C ARG A 145 10.09 -12.94 39.10
N LYS A 146 9.09 -13.75 39.49
CA LYS A 146 8.97 -14.19 40.88
C LYS A 146 10.17 -15.09 41.14
N THR A 147 11.20 -14.56 41.79
CA THR A 147 12.31 -15.33 42.33
C THR A 147 11.74 -16.46 43.18
N PRO A 148 12.16 -17.73 42.97
CA PRO A 148 11.76 -18.80 43.86
C PRO A 148 12.39 -18.52 45.23
N SER A 149 11.56 -18.05 46.16
CA SER A 149 11.87 -18.00 47.59
C SER A 149 12.34 -19.40 48.02
N LYS A 150 13.65 -19.57 48.22
CA LYS A 150 14.23 -20.72 48.90
C LYS A 150 13.53 -20.88 50.26
N LYS A 151 12.58 -21.81 50.36
CA LYS A 151 12.10 -22.32 51.64
C LYS A 151 13.19 -23.25 52.17
N GLY A 152 14.02 -22.71 53.07
CA GLY A 152 15.04 -23.43 53.80
C GLY A 152 15.26 -22.82 55.18
N VAL A 153 14.53 -23.36 56.17
CA VAL A 153 14.96 -23.58 57.56
C VAL A 153 14.99 -22.39 58.56
N LYS A 154 14.05 -22.48 59.52
CA LYS A 154 14.06 -22.13 60.96
C LYS A 154 14.71 -20.81 61.42
N SER A 155 13.90 -19.94 62.02
CA SER A 155 13.72 -19.93 63.49
C SER A 155 12.55 -19.03 63.90
N SER A 156 11.64 -19.61 64.66
CA SER A 156 10.70 -18.90 65.53
C SER A 156 11.46 -18.07 66.57
N LYS A 157 11.16 -16.77 66.68
CA LYS A 157 10.73 -16.08 67.91
C LYS A 157 10.78 -14.55 67.71
N GLU A 158 9.86 -13.90 68.41
CA GLU A 158 9.73 -12.46 68.66
C GLU A 158 9.14 -11.55 67.58
N SER A 159 7.83 -11.40 67.73
CA SER A 159 7.04 -10.22 67.42
C SER A 159 7.56 -8.97 68.15
N VAL A 160 8.00 -7.96 67.41
CA VAL A 160 7.93 -6.54 67.82
C VAL A 160 7.52 -5.70 66.61
N PRO A 161 6.46 -4.87 66.71
CA PRO A 161 5.96 -4.06 65.60
C PRO A 161 6.83 -2.80 65.46
N SER A 162 7.45 -2.60 64.29
CA SER A 162 8.16 -1.35 64.00
C SER A 162 7.16 -0.22 63.72
N THR A 163 7.02 0.61 64.75
CA THR A 163 6.33 1.88 64.93
C THR A 163 6.76 2.98 63.95
N ILE A 164 6.70 2.75 62.63
CA ILE A 164 7.03 3.77 61.63
C ILE A 164 5.83 4.16 60.76
N THR A 165 4.79 3.33 60.64
CA THR A 165 3.62 3.60 59.78
C THR A 165 2.47 4.35 60.47
N VAL A 166 2.50 4.57 61.79
CA VAL A 166 1.37 5.19 62.51
C VAL A 166 1.48 6.72 62.63
N ASN A 167 2.66 7.33 62.46
CA ASN A 167 2.82 8.79 62.56
C ASN A 167 2.53 9.56 61.26
N VAL A 168 2.55 8.90 60.09
CA VAL A 168 2.18 9.55 58.82
C VAL A 168 0.66 9.73 58.71
N LEU A 169 -0.12 8.75 59.16
CA LEU A 169 -1.58 8.82 59.09
C LEU A 169 -2.19 9.85 60.07
N ARG A 170 -1.52 10.15 61.19
CA ARG A 170 -1.98 11.16 62.15
C ARG A 170 -1.71 12.59 61.65
N SER A 171 -0.64 12.80 60.89
CA SER A 171 -0.27 14.11 60.32
C SER A 171 -1.14 14.53 59.14
N ILE A 172 -1.68 13.58 58.38
CA ILE A 172 -2.60 13.87 57.25
C ILE A 172 -3.99 14.24 57.77
N LYS A 173 -4.44 13.65 58.89
CA LYS A 173 -5.78 13.89 59.43
C LYS A 173 -5.94 15.27 60.08
N SER A 174 -4.86 15.93 60.50
CA SER A 174 -4.88 17.31 61.01
C SER A 174 -4.79 18.40 59.93
N LEU A 175 -4.47 18.04 58.68
CA LEU A 175 -4.37 18.96 57.55
C LEU A 175 -5.68 19.11 56.76
N ILE A 176 -6.68 18.25 57.00
CA ILE A 176 -7.97 18.23 56.30
C ILE A 176 -9.09 18.94 57.10
N LYS A 177 -8.80 19.47 58.30
CA LYS A 177 -9.80 20.15 59.15
C LYS A 177 -9.48 21.62 59.43
N ARG A 178 -9.05 22.36 58.41
CA ARG A 178 -8.99 23.82 58.44
C ARG A 178 -9.85 24.39 57.33
#